data_AF-A0A9D4JVL7-F1
#
_entry.id   AF-A0A9D4JVL7-F1
#
_cell.length_a   1.000
_cell.length_b   1.000
_cell.length_c   1.000
_cell.angle_alpha   90.00
_cell.angle_beta   90.00
_cell.angle_gamma   90.00
#
_symmetry.space_group_name_H-M   'P 1'
#
loop_
_entity.id
_entity.type
_entity.pdbx_description
1 polymer ?
#
loop_
_entity_poly.entity_id
_entity_poly.type
_entity_poly.pdbx_seq_one_letter_code
_entity_poly.pdbx_strand_id
1 'polypeptide(L)'
;MVIKDNPFMLWMDASIRFKTSNISQLIEDARRMDLVCTLCGPSVAKRTLPKTFTYFDEQPCEFIRLGEIATGFYLVRSTPVIVENILKPWVACALLFDCMVPSDGHPHKYINGAGYGDVYGECHRFDQSVWAILVYRTYGKDVNKRSQTYGGKYTETNYIGILQKPMVC
;
A
#
# COMPACT_ATOMS: atom_id res chain seq x y z
N MET A 1 4.01 6.63 -19.76
CA MET A 1 4.10 5.89 -18.48
C MET A 1 4.61 4.51 -18.81
N VAL A 2 5.76 4.10 -18.27
CA VAL A 2 6.52 2.89 -18.68
C VAL A 2 5.66 1.61 -18.76
N ILE A 3 4.67 1.50 -17.87
CA ILE A 3 3.72 0.37 -17.89
C ILE A 3 2.82 0.31 -19.14
N LYS A 4 2.60 1.42 -19.86
CA LYS A 4 1.77 1.41 -21.08
C LYS A 4 2.43 0.63 -22.22
N ASP A 5 3.75 0.56 -22.20
CA ASP A 5 4.56 -0.06 -23.24
C ASP A 5 4.95 -1.51 -22.89
N ASN A 6 4.57 -1.99 -21.71
CA ASN A 6 4.93 -3.31 -21.19
C ASN A 6 3.73 -4.03 -20.55
N PRO A 7 3.57 -5.35 -20.75
CA PRO A 7 2.42 -6.07 -20.19
C PRO A 7 2.44 -6.14 -18.65
N PHE A 8 3.62 -6.01 -18.05
CA PHE A 8 3.81 -6.05 -16.60
C PHE A 8 4.81 -4.98 -16.16
N MET A 9 4.65 -4.52 -14.91
CA MET A 9 5.62 -3.67 -14.22
C MET A 9 5.90 -4.26 -12.85
N LEU A 10 7.16 -4.59 -12.61
CA LEU A 10 7.66 -5.01 -11.31
C LEU A 10 8.31 -3.80 -10.64
N TRP A 11 7.77 -3.39 -9.49
CA TRP A 11 8.41 -2.43 -8.62
C TRP A 11 9.15 -3.17 -7.50
N MET A 12 10.35 -2.68 -7.19
CA MET A 12 11.17 -3.20 -6.11
C MET A 12 12.08 -2.10 -5.56
N ASP A 13 12.05 -1.90 -4.25
CA ASP A 13 12.96 -0.97 -3.57
C ASP A 13 14.41 -1.46 -3.67
N ALA A 14 15.33 -0.50 -3.59
CA ALA A 14 16.77 -0.79 -3.59
C ALA A 14 17.22 -1.61 -2.37
N SER A 15 16.40 -1.77 -1.33
CA SER A 15 16.63 -2.63 -0.17
C SER A 15 16.20 -4.09 -0.39
N ILE A 16 15.33 -4.38 -1.36
CA ILE A 16 14.75 -5.71 -1.57
C ILE A 16 15.65 -6.54 -2.49
N ARG A 17 15.75 -7.85 -2.19
CA ARG A 17 16.62 -8.80 -2.92
C ARG A 17 15.86 -10.05 -3.30
N PHE A 18 16.17 -10.60 -4.48
CA PHE A 18 15.70 -11.92 -4.84
C PHE A 18 16.48 -13.02 -4.13
N LYS A 19 15.76 -13.93 -3.47
CA LYS A 19 16.32 -15.19 -2.93
C LYS A 19 16.12 -16.40 -3.86
N THR A 20 15.42 -16.21 -4.99
CA THR A 20 15.26 -17.22 -6.05
C THR A 20 15.46 -16.56 -7.41
N SER A 21 15.98 -17.32 -8.37
CA SER A 21 16.08 -16.92 -9.78
C SER A 21 14.80 -17.20 -10.58
N ASN A 22 13.87 -17.97 -10.02
CA ASN A 22 12.60 -18.29 -10.66
C ASN A 22 11.46 -17.48 -10.03
N ILE A 23 10.88 -16.56 -10.82
CA ILE A 23 9.73 -15.73 -10.46
C ILE A 23 8.49 -16.05 -11.32
N SER A 24 8.46 -17.18 -12.01
CA SER A 24 7.39 -17.52 -12.95
C SER A 24 6.03 -17.52 -12.27
N GLN A 25 5.94 -18.07 -11.05
CA GLN A 25 4.70 -18.08 -10.27
C GLN A 25 4.19 -16.67 -9.95
N LEU A 26 5.08 -15.74 -9.61
CA LEU A 26 4.72 -14.33 -9.37
C LEU A 26 4.10 -13.70 -10.63
N ILE A 27 4.66 -13.99 -11.81
CA ILE A 27 4.15 -13.51 -13.09
C ILE A 27 2.78 -14.14 -13.43
N GLU A 28 2.62 -15.45 -13.22
CA GLU A 28 1.34 -16.15 -13.42
C GLU A 28 0.25 -15.61 -12.49
N ASP A 29 0.59 -15.31 -11.24
CA ASP A 29 -0.32 -14.72 -10.28
C ASP A 29 -0.76 -13.31 -10.68
N ALA A 30 0.17 -12.47 -11.15
CA ALA A 30 -0.16 -11.17 -11.70
C ALA A 30 -0.98 -11.26 -12.99
N ARG A 31 -0.77 -12.29 -13.82
CA ARG A 31 -1.58 -12.54 -15.02
C ARG A 31 -3.04 -12.82 -14.66
N ARG A 32 -3.27 -13.53 -13.56
CA ARG A 32 -4.61 -13.90 -13.06
C ARG A 32 -5.30 -12.78 -12.28
N MET A 33 -4.55 -11.99 -11.51
CA MET A 33 -5.12 -11.10 -10.49
C MET A 33 -4.88 -9.61 -10.72
N ASP A 34 -4.12 -9.27 -11.77
CA ASP A 34 -3.69 -7.91 -12.17
C ASP A 34 -2.73 -7.22 -11.21
N LEU A 35 -2.73 -7.61 -9.94
CA LEU A 35 -1.86 -7.10 -8.89
C LEU A 35 -1.44 -8.25 -7.98
N VAL A 36 -0.15 -8.31 -7.70
CA VAL A 36 0.42 -9.08 -6.60
C VAL A 36 1.11 -8.10 -5.66
N CYS A 37 0.70 -8.12 -4.39
CA CYS A 37 1.24 -7.26 -3.34
C CYS A 37 1.44 -8.03 -2.04
N THR A 38 2.04 -7.38 -1.04
CA THR A 38 2.23 -7.94 0.29
C THR A 38 1.38 -7.15 1.28
N LEU A 39 0.57 -7.85 2.09
CA LEU A 39 -0.06 -7.24 3.26
C LEU A 39 0.92 -7.30 4.42
N CYS A 40 1.05 -6.19 5.14
CA CYS A 40 1.94 -6.07 6.28
C CYS A 40 1.28 -5.26 7.39
N GLY A 41 1.89 -5.30 8.58
CA GLY A 41 1.69 -4.27 9.59
C GLY A 41 0.27 -4.12 10.17
N PRO A 42 0.04 -3.02 10.92
CA PRO A 42 -1.27 -2.62 11.43
C PRO A 42 -2.16 -2.08 10.29
N SER A 43 -3.30 -1.49 10.65
CA SER A 43 -4.26 -1.03 9.63
C SER A 43 -3.82 0.21 8.85
N VAL A 44 -4.31 0.32 7.61
CA VAL A 44 -4.08 1.46 6.72
C VAL A 44 -4.43 2.78 7.40
N ALA A 45 -5.51 2.83 8.18
CA ALA A 45 -5.92 4.02 8.91
C ALA A 45 -4.92 4.48 9.99
N LYS A 46 -4.23 3.54 10.66
CA LYS A 46 -3.17 3.88 11.63
C LYS A 46 -1.89 4.38 10.95
N ARG A 47 -1.69 3.98 9.70
CA ARG A 47 -0.49 4.26 8.90
C ARG A 47 -0.66 5.41 7.92
N THR A 48 -1.78 6.12 7.99
CA THR A 48 -2.14 7.15 7.01
C THR A 48 -2.72 8.35 7.72
N LEU A 49 -2.20 9.54 7.43
CA LEU A 49 -2.73 10.78 7.98
C LEU A 49 -4.18 11.01 7.50
N PRO A 50 -5.10 11.45 8.37
CA PRO A 50 -6.49 11.75 8.01
C PRO A 50 -6.63 12.61 6.75
N LYS A 51 -5.75 13.61 6.59
CA LYS A 51 -5.74 14.51 5.43
C LYS A 51 -5.52 13.79 4.10
N THR A 52 -4.77 12.69 4.09
CA THR A 52 -4.58 11.85 2.89
C THR A 52 -5.90 11.23 2.46
N PHE A 53 -6.72 10.75 3.41
CA PHE A 53 -8.05 10.23 3.10
C PHE A 53 -8.97 11.34 2.58
N THR A 54 -8.94 12.53 3.20
CA THR A 54 -9.72 13.69 2.72
C THR A 54 -9.40 14.04 1.27
N TYR A 55 -8.12 13.97 0.86
CA TYR A 55 -7.75 14.22 -0.53
C TYR A 55 -8.44 13.28 -1.52
N PHE A 56 -8.64 12.03 -1.10
CA PHE A 56 -9.28 11.01 -1.91
C PHE A 56 -10.80 10.95 -1.70
N ASP A 57 -11.40 11.81 -0.88
CA ASP A 57 -12.82 11.72 -0.48
C ASP A 57 -13.15 10.36 0.19
N GLU A 58 -12.24 9.90 1.05
CA GLU A 58 -12.34 8.65 1.80
C GLU A 58 -12.51 8.91 3.29
N GLN A 59 -13.12 7.95 3.98
CA GLN A 59 -13.28 8.01 5.44
C GLN A 59 -12.25 7.10 6.13
N PRO A 60 -11.37 7.61 7.02
CA PRO A 60 -10.35 6.80 7.68
C PRO A 60 -10.88 5.54 8.38
N CYS A 61 -12.12 5.59 8.89
CA CYS A 61 -12.77 4.48 9.58
C CYS A 61 -13.02 3.26 8.68
N GLU A 62 -13.21 3.45 7.37
CA GLU A 62 -13.39 2.34 6.42
C GLU A 62 -12.10 1.51 6.26
N PHE A 63 -10.97 2.11 6.61
CA PHE A 63 -9.63 1.54 6.47
C PHE A 63 -9.08 1.02 7.81
N ILE A 64 -9.84 1.10 8.91
CA ILE A 64 -9.33 0.73 10.25
C ILE A 64 -9.12 -0.78 10.43
N ARG A 65 -9.80 -1.60 9.62
CA ARG A 65 -9.67 -3.08 9.61
C ARG A 65 -8.97 -3.61 8.36
N LEU A 66 -8.44 -2.72 7.53
CA LEU A 66 -7.73 -3.08 6.30
C LEU A 66 -6.24 -3.04 6.59
N GLY A 67 -5.52 -4.13 6.31
CA GLY A 67 -4.09 -4.23 6.59
C GLY A 67 -3.27 -3.29 5.69
N GLU A 68 -2.18 -2.75 6.21
CA GLU A 68 -1.21 -1.99 5.40
C GLU A 68 -0.71 -2.84 4.22
N ILE A 69 -0.46 -2.21 3.07
CA ILE A 69 0.10 -2.87 1.89
C ILE A 69 1.54 -2.42 1.77
N ALA A 70 2.50 -3.35 1.79
CA ALA A 70 3.91 -3.01 1.59
C ALA A 70 4.15 -2.64 0.12
N THR A 71 4.58 -1.41 -0.16
CA THR A 71 4.86 -0.95 -1.54
C THR A 71 6.29 -1.17 -1.99
N GLY A 72 7.19 -1.60 -1.12
CA GLY A 72 8.59 -1.87 -1.50
C GLY A 72 8.76 -3.02 -2.49
N PHE A 73 7.72 -3.85 -2.70
CA PHE A 73 7.71 -4.87 -3.74
C PHE A 73 6.27 -5.16 -4.20
N TYR A 74 6.00 -4.97 -5.49
CA TYR A 74 4.73 -5.39 -6.10
C TYR A 74 4.89 -5.64 -7.60
N LEU A 75 4.04 -6.51 -8.13
CA LEU A 75 3.93 -6.75 -9.56
C LEU A 75 2.52 -6.39 -10.03
N VAL A 76 2.42 -5.58 -11.06
CA VAL A 76 1.14 -5.25 -11.70
C VAL A 76 1.13 -5.64 -13.17
N ARG A 77 -0.05 -6.01 -13.65
CA ARG A 77 -0.36 -6.16 -15.08
C ARG A 77 -0.87 -4.83 -15.64
N SER A 78 -0.47 -4.49 -16.85
CA SER A 78 -0.92 -3.29 -17.55
C SER A 78 -2.36 -3.46 -18.03
N THR A 79 -3.32 -3.24 -17.13
CA THR A 79 -4.75 -3.24 -17.45
C THR A 79 -5.32 -1.83 -17.31
N PRO A 80 -6.42 -1.51 -18.00
CA PRO A 80 -7.11 -0.23 -17.80
C PRO A 80 -7.45 0.02 -16.33
N VAL A 81 -7.88 -1.01 -15.59
CA VAL A 81 -8.19 -0.89 -14.16
C VAL A 81 -6.96 -0.46 -13.35
N ILE A 82 -5.82 -1.13 -13.52
CA ILE A 82 -4.57 -0.76 -12.82
C ILE A 82 -4.12 0.65 -13.21
N VAL A 83 -4.12 0.96 -14.50
CA VAL A 83 -3.63 2.24 -15.03
C VAL A 83 -4.50 3.40 -14.56
N GLU A 84 -5.81 3.30 -14.75
CA GLU A 84 -6.76 4.39 -14.50
C GLU A 84 -7.07 4.56 -13.01
N ASN A 85 -7.22 3.48 -12.25
CA ASN A 85 -7.71 3.56 -10.86
C ASN A 85 -6.59 3.57 -9.81
N ILE A 86 -5.38 3.15 -10.18
CA ILE A 86 -4.25 3.06 -9.24
C ILE A 86 -3.09 3.94 -9.70
N LEU A 87 -2.47 3.64 -10.84
CA LEU A 87 -1.21 4.29 -11.21
C LEU A 87 -1.38 5.77 -11.56
N LYS A 88 -2.40 6.13 -12.34
CA LYS A 88 -2.68 7.54 -12.65
C LYS A 88 -2.96 8.37 -11.40
N PRO A 89 -3.90 8.00 -10.50
CA PRO A 89 -4.15 8.78 -9.29
C PRO A 89 -2.96 8.77 -8.32
N TRP A 90 -2.18 7.68 -8.27
CA TRP A 90 -0.95 7.63 -7.48
C TRP A 90 0.08 8.64 -7.99
N VAL A 91 0.34 8.68 -9.31
CA VAL A 91 1.22 9.69 -9.92
C VAL A 91 0.66 11.10 -9.77
N ALA A 92 -0.64 11.30 -9.94
CA ALA A 92 -1.27 12.61 -9.77
C ALA A 92 -1.08 13.13 -8.34
N CYS A 93 -1.21 12.27 -7.34
CA CYS A 93 -0.94 12.61 -5.94
C CYS A 93 0.54 12.93 -5.70
N ALA A 94 1.47 12.21 -6.32
CA ALA A 94 2.90 12.52 -6.22
C ALA A 94 3.25 13.90 -6.82
N LEU A 95 2.51 14.34 -7.84
CA LEU A 95 2.69 15.62 -8.50
C LEU A 95 1.96 16.78 -7.81
N LEU A 96 1.10 16.49 -6.84
CA LEU A 96 0.37 17.51 -6.10
C LEU A 96 1.01 17.73 -4.73
N PHE A 97 1.30 19.00 -4.44
CA PHE A 97 1.74 19.42 -3.13
C PHE A 97 0.75 18.96 -2.06
N ASP A 98 1.26 18.52 -0.90
CA ASP A 98 0.45 18.16 0.28
C ASP A 98 -0.38 16.86 0.18
N CYS A 99 -0.32 16.14 -0.95
CA CYS A 99 -1.06 14.89 -1.12
C CYS A 99 -0.36 13.68 -0.46
N MET A 100 0.85 13.33 -0.92
CA MET A 100 1.62 12.22 -0.32
C MET A 100 2.34 12.64 0.96
N VAL A 101 2.90 13.85 0.95
CA VAL A 101 3.74 14.41 2.01
C VAL A 101 3.06 15.67 2.56
N PRO A 102 2.79 15.75 3.87
CA PRO A 102 2.17 16.93 4.47
C PRO A 102 2.97 18.22 4.24
N SER A 103 2.26 19.31 3.96
CA SER A 103 2.84 20.63 3.72
C SER A 103 3.30 21.38 4.97
N ASP A 104 3.04 20.86 6.16
CA ASP A 104 3.32 21.53 7.44
C ASP A 104 4.82 21.59 7.79
N GLY A 105 5.69 21.19 6.86
CA GLY A 105 7.15 21.37 6.91
C GLY A 105 7.88 20.35 7.75
N HIS A 106 7.19 19.35 8.32
CA HIS A 106 7.80 18.44 9.28
C HIS A 106 7.35 16.97 9.13
N PRO A 107 7.67 16.31 7.99
CA PRO A 107 7.34 14.89 7.78
C PRO A 107 7.87 13.98 8.89
N HIS A 108 8.97 14.35 9.54
CA HIS A 108 9.55 13.64 10.69
C HIS A 108 8.63 13.55 11.91
N LYS A 109 7.63 14.44 12.04
CA LYS A 109 6.64 14.34 13.12
C LYS A 109 5.71 13.14 12.94
N TYR A 110 5.57 12.66 11.70
CA TYR A 110 4.62 11.62 11.33
C TYR A 110 5.25 10.25 11.13
N ILE A 111 6.55 10.08 11.43
CA ILE A 111 7.25 8.79 11.30
C ILE A 111 7.51 8.11 12.64
N ASN A 112 7.31 8.83 13.76
CA ASN A 112 7.55 8.30 15.10
C ASN A 112 6.37 7.45 15.59
N GLY A 113 6.42 6.14 15.29
CA GLY A 113 5.45 5.15 15.78
C GLY A 113 5.66 4.73 17.24
N ALA A 114 6.00 5.67 18.14
CA ALA A 114 6.35 5.37 19.53
C ALA A 114 5.13 4.98 20.39
N GLY A 115 3.91 5.28 19.96
CA GLY A 115 2.72 4.60 20.42
C GLY A 115 2.25 3.61 19.34
N TYR A 116 1.94 2.39 19.76
CA TYR A 116 1.03 1.55 18.99
C TYR A 116 -0.39 1.87 19.50
N GLY A 117 -0.76 3.15 19.47
CA GLY A 117 -2.04 3.61 19.94
C GLY A 117 -3.17 3.25 18.97
N ASP A 118 -4.39 3.63 19.35
CA ASP A 118 -5.57 3.61 18.48
C ASP A 118 -5.74 4.92 17.70
N VAL A 119 -4.64 5.64 17.43
CA VAL A 119 -4.64 6.95 16.79
C VAL A 119 -4.41 6.83 15.28
N TYR A 120 -5.19 7.57 14.49
CA TYR A 120 -5.00 7.65 13.04
C TYR A 120 -3.67 8.34 12.69
N GLY A 121 -2.96 7.80 11.69
CA GLY A 121 -1.78 8.47 11.11
C GLY A 121 -0.56 8.60 12.02
N GLU A 122 -0.45 7.81 13.09
CA GLU A 122 0.66 7.86 14.06
C GLU A 122 2.03 7.52 13.44
N CYS A 123 2.04 6.75 12.34
CA CYS A 123 3.24 6.48 11.55
C CYS A 123 2.87 6.47 10.06
N HIS A 124 2.76 7.67 9.48
CA HIS A 124 2.41 7.90 8.08
C HIS A 124 3.40 7.24 7.12
N ARG A 125 2.88 6.57 6.10
CA ARG A 125 3.66 5.81 5.12
C ARG A 125 3.66 6.43 3.72
N PHE A 126 3.30 7.70 3.60
CA PHE A 126 3.48 8.51 2.39
C PHE A 126 2.89 7.84 1.14
N ASP A 127 3.72 7.50 0.14
CA ASP A 127 3.31 6.88 -1.12
C ASP A 127 2.64 5.51 -0.90
N GLN A 128 3.06 4.77 0.12
CA GLN A 128 2.48 3.49 0.50
C GLN A 128 1.05 3.64 1.03
N SER A 129 0.79 4.70 1.80
CA SER A 129 -0.56 5.03 2.30
C SER A 129 -1.51 5.30 1.14
N VAL A 130 -1.06 6.10 0.17
CA VAL A 130 -1.85 6.42 -1.03
C VAL A 130 -2.11 5.17 -1.86
N TRP A 131 -1.08 4.35 -2.07
CA TRP A 131 -1.21 3.07 -2.77
C TRP A 131 -2.27 2.18 -2.11
N ALA A 132 -2.23 2.04 -0.79
CA ALA A 132 -3.19 1.24 -0.05
C ALA A 132 -4.63 1.74 -0.23
N ILE A 133 -4.86 3.06 -0.12
CA ILE A 133 -6.19 3.67 -0.37
C ILE A 133 -6.70 3.28 -1.76
N LEU A 134 -5.89 3.49 -2.80
CA LEU A 134 -6.29 3.24 -4.19
C LEU A 134 -6.54 1.76 -4.49
N VAL A 135 -5.71 0.88 -3.94
CA VAL A 135 -5.86 -0.58 -4.10
C VAL A 135 -7.12 -1.07 -3.40
N TYR A 136 -7.37 -0.63 -2.16
CA TYR A 136 -8.58 -1.01 -1.42
C TYR A 136 -9.85 -0.40 -2.01
N ARG A 137 -9.81 0.82 -2.54
CA ARG A 137 -10.91 1.39 -3.34
C ARG A 137 -11.22 0.52 -4.56
N THR A 138 -10.17 0.07 -5.25
CA THR A 138 -10.34 -0.67 -6.51
C THR A 138 -10.82 -2.11 -6.29
N TYR A 139 -10.33 -2.78 -5.25
CA TYR A 139 -10.55 -4.22 -5.06
C TYR A 139 -11.30 -4.58 -3.77
N GLY A 140 -11.57 -3.62 -2.88
CA GLY A 140 -12.21 -3.85 -1.59
C GLY A 140 -11.54 -4.97 -0.80
N LYS A 141 -12.33 -5.91 -0.28
CA LYS A 141 -11.80 -7.06 0.48
C LYS A 141 -11.08 -8.09 -0.38
N ASP A 142 -11.18 -8.02 -1.71
CA ASP A 142 -10.47 -8.94 -2.60
C ASP A 142 -8.97 -8.67 -2.70
N VAL A 143 -8.47 -7.60 -2.07
CA VAL A 143 -7.03 -7.38 -1.84
C VAL A 143 -6.40 -8.58 -1.11
N ASN A 144 -7.13 -9.21 -0.18
CA ASN A 144 -6.63 -10.39 0.54
C ASN A 144 -6.37 -11.60 -0.36
N LYS A 145 -7.00 -11.67 -1.54
CA LYS A 145 -6.73 -12.72 -2.54
C LYS A 145 -5.50 -12.40 -3.39
N ARG A 146 -5.16 -11.11 -3.50
CA ARG A 146 -4.01 -10.56 -4.25
C ARG A 146 -2.75 -10.48 -3.39
N SER A 147 -2.92 -10.52 -2.08
CA SER A 147 -1.83 -10.55 -1.14
C SER A 147 -1.16 -11.91 -1.15
N GLN A 148 0.14 -11.93 -1.42
CA GLN A 148 0.94 -13.12 -1.14
C GLN A 148 1.66 -12.95 0.18
N THR A 149 1.40 -13.87 1.10
CA THR A 149 2.28 -14.09 2.24
C THR A 149 3.51 -14.81 1.70
N TYR A 150 4.52 -14.08 1.23
CA TYR A 150 5.83 -14.69 0.96
C TYR A 150 6.50 -15.01 2.30
N GLY A 151 5.95 -16.00 3.02
CA GLY A 151 6.51 -16.56 4.23
C GLY A 151 7.97 -16.97 3.99
N GLY A 152 8.88 -16.19 4.54
CA GLY A 152 10.30 -16.52 4.69
C GLY A 152 11.27 -16.14 3.56
N LYS A 153 10.83 -15.78 2.35
CA LYS A 153 11.78 -15.52 1.24
C LYS A 153 11.91 -14.06 0.78
N TYR A 154 10.94 -13.19 1.07
CA TYR A 154 10.94 -11.79 0.61
C TYR A 154 10.41 -10.83 1.68
N THR A 155 10.62 -11.15 2.95
CA THR A 155 10.13 -10.35 4.08
C THR A 155 11.16 -9.30 4.49
N GLU A 156 10.77 -8.03 4.48
CA GLU A 156 11.22 -7.08 5.50
C GLU A 156 10.48 -7.44 6.80
N THR A 157 11.08 -8.32 7.61
CA THR A 157 10.88 -8.47 9.07
C THR A 157 9.45 -8.58 9.65
N ASN A 158 9.21 -9.73 10.30
CA ASN A 158 8.14 -10.11 11.23
C ASN A 158 7.40 -8.97 11.97
N TYR A 159 6.07 -8.92 11.87
CA TYR A 159 5.23 -8.20 12.85
C TYR A 159 4.06 -9.04 13.36
N ILE A 160 3.87 -8.89 14.67
CA ILE A 160 3.08 -9.66 15.62
C ILE A 160 1.60 -9.23 15.57
N GLY A 161 0.68 -10.20 15.63
CA GLY A 161 -0.75 -9.95 15.71
C GLY A 161 -1.20 -9.43 17.07
N ILE A 162 -2.03 -8.39 17.07
CA ILE A 162 -2.76 -7.90 18.26
C ILE A 162 -4.23 -7.72 17.88
N LEU A 163 -5.11 -8.27 18.73
CA LEU A 163 -6.56 -8.14 18.68
C LEU A 163 -7.00 -6.68 18.84
N GLN A 164 -7.71 -6.12 17.85
CA GLN A 164 -8.25 -4.75 17.89
C GLN A 164 -9.68 -4.74 18.45
N LYS A 165 -9.94 -3.87 19.45
CA LYS A 165 -11.30 -3.48 19.85
C LYS A 165 -11.93 -2.58 18.77
N PRO A 166 -13.27 -2.60 18.61
CA PRO A 166 -13.95 -1.76 17.64
C PRO A 166 -13.83 -0.28 18.01
N MET A 167 -13.24 0.53 17.11
CA MET A 167 -13.38 1.98 17.10
C MET A 167 -14.70 2.34 16.41
N VAL A 168 -15.48 3.20 17.04
CA VAL A 168 -16.70 3.80 16.49
C VAL A 168 -16.29 5.06 15.72
N CYS A 169 -16.93 5.30 14.57
CA CYS A 169 -16.74 6.51 13.77
C CYS A 169 -17.01 7.79 14.59
#